data_AF-A0A9D9AIE3-F1
#
_entry.id   AF-A0A9D9AIE3-F1
#
_cell.length_a   1.000
_cell.length_b   1.000
_cell.length_c   1.000
_cell.angle_alpha   90.00
_cell.angle_beta   90.00
_cell.angle_gamma   90.00
#
_symmetry.space_group_name_H-M   'P 1'
#
loop_
_entity.id
_entity.type
_entity.pdbx_description
1 polymer ?
#
loop_
_entity_poly.entity_id
_entity_poly.type
_entity_poly.pdbx_seq_one_letter_code
_entity_poly.pdbx_strand_id
1 'polypeptide(L)' 'EAGVARISVGSAFARLVYGGLVRAAREVREQGLFTFAADAMDFASLERFFRR' A
#
# COMPACT_ATOMS: atom_id res chain seq x y z
N GLU A 1 -17.17 -24.67 -0.16
CA GLU A 1 -17.63 -23.33 0.28
C GLU A 1 -18.07 -23.39 1.74
N ALA A 2 -17.70 -22.39 2.56
CA ALA A 2 -17.95 -22.40 4.01
C ALA A 2 -19.31 -21.78 4.43
N GLY A 3 -20.12 -21.23 3.49
CA GLY A 3 -21.48 -20.74 3.78
C GLY A 3 -21.57 -19.37 4.49
N VAL A 4 -20.50 -18.57 4.49
CA VAL A 4 -20.47 -17.27 5.20
C VAL A 4 -21.10 -16.13 4.40
N ALA A 5 -21.83 -15.24 5.09
CA ALA A 5 -22.50 -14.08 4.46
C ALA A 5 -21.63 -12.83 4.33
N ARG A 6 -20.58 -12.67 5.16
CA ARG A 6 -19.64 -11.54 5.11
C ARG A 6 -18.30 -11.91 5.73
N ILE A 7 -17.22 -11.39 5.15
CA ILE A 7 -15.86 -11.50 5.68
C ILE A 7 -15.35 -10.10 6.01
N SER A 8 -14.75 -9.93 7.19
CA SER A 8 -14.05 -8.72 7.59
C SER A 8 -12.55 -8.96 7.60
N VAL A 9 -11.78 -7.97 7.19
CA VAL A 9 -10.31 -7.98 7.23
C VAL A 9 -9.74 -7.24 8.45
N GLY A 10 -10.61 -6.65 9.29
CA GLY A 10 -10.19 -5.84 10.43
C GLY A 10 -9.19 -4.75 10.02
N SER A 11 -8.07 -4.67 10.73
CA SER A 11 -7.01 -3.69 10.49
C SER A 11 -5.95 -4.15 9.47
N ALA A 12 -6.16 -5.25 8.75
CA ALA A 12 -5.13 -5.84 7.88
C ALA A 12 -4.59 -4.85 6.83
N PHE A 13 -5.47 -4.10 6.14
CA PHE A 13 -5.04 -3.10 5.16
C PHE A 13 -4.25 -1.95 5.78
N ALA A 14 -4.68 -1.45 6.95
CA ALA A 14 -3.95 -0.41 7.66
C ALA A 14 -2.54 -0.88 8.04
N ARG A 15 -2.40 -2.11 8.55
CA ARG A 15 -1.10 -2.69 8.90
C ARG A 15 -0.20 -2.89 7.67
N LEU A 16 -0.77 -3.30 6.55
CA LEU A 16 -0.04 -3.43 5.28
C LEU A 16 0.52 -2.09 4.82
N VAL A 17 -0.32 -1.04 4.80
CA VAL A 17 0.09 0.31 4.41
C VAL A 17 1.15 0.87 5.35
N TYR A 18 0.95 0.81 6.67
CA TYR A 18 1.91 1.33 7.63
C TYR A 18 3.25 0.58 7.59
N GLY A 19 3.23 -0.75 7.43
CA GLY A 19 4.45 -1.54 7.26
C GLY A 19 5.22 -1.14 6.00
N GLY A 20 4.51 -0.89 4.89
CA GLY A 20 5.08 -0.36 3.65
C GLY A 20 5.76 0.99 3.84
N LEU A 21 5.05 1.93 4.48
CA LEU A 21 5.56 3.27 4.75
C LEU A 21 6.82 3.24 5.62
N VAL A 22 6.83 2.46 6.71
CA VAL A 22 7.99 2.36 7.59
C VAL A 22 9.21 1.79 6.85
N ARG A 23 9.00 0.82 5.96
CA ARG A 23 10.08 0.25 5.12
C ARG A 23 10.65 1.29 4.17
N ALA A 24 9.79 2.00 3.44
CA ALA A 24 10.21 3.07 2.53
C ALA A 24 10.94 4.20 3.27
N ALA A 25 10.44 4.61 4.44
CA ALA A 25 11.10 5.64 5.24
C ALA A 25 12.49 5.22 5.74
N ARG A 26 12.67 3.95 6.11
CA ARG A 26 13.98 3.40 6.48
C ARG A 26 14.94 3.39 5.30
N GLU A 27 14.48 2.93 4.14
CA GLU A 27 15.27 2.94 2.90
C GLU A 27 15.80 4.34 2.57
N VAL A 28 14.90 5.34 2.56
CA VAL A 28 15.28 6.73 2.29
C VAL A 28 16.31 7.23 3.31
N ARG A 29 16.07 6.98 4.61
CA ARG A 29 16.94 7.47 5.68
C ARG A 29 18.30 6.78 5.73
N GLU A 30 18.34 5.48 5.52
CA GLU A 30 19.52 4.64 5.78
C GLU A 30 20.35 4.41 4.52
N GLN A 31 19.71 4.40 3.34
CA GLN A 31 20.35 4.06 2.06
C GLN A 31 20.33 5.21 1.05
N GLY A 32 19.50 6.24 1.28
CA GLY A 32 19.33 7.34 0.31
C GLY A 32 18.69 6.90 -1.00
N LEU A 33 18.00 5.75 -1.00
CA LEU A 33 17.35 5.16 -2.16
C LEU A 33 15.83 5.39 -2.15
N PHE A 34 15.23 5.25 -3.32
CA PHE A 34 13.79 5.46 -3.56
C PHE A 34 13.17 4.30 -4.35
N THR A 35 13.71 3.10 -4.22
CA THR A 35 13.27 1.89 -4.94
C THR A 35 11.83 1.49 -4.62
N PHE A 36 11.31 1.82 -3.43
CA PHE A 36 9.89 1.65 -3.10
C PHE A 36 8.94 2.29 -4.13
N ALA A 37 9.38 3.32 -4.86
CA ALA A 37 8.56 4.00 -5.86
C ALA A 37 8.25 3.12 -7.08
N ALA A 38 9.04 2.06 -7.33
CA ALA A 38 8.77 1.10 -8.41
C ALA A 38 7.50 0.27 -8.16
N ASP A 39 7.13 0.07 -6.89
CA ASP A 39 5.91 -0.64 -6.50
C ASP A 39 4.71 0.30 -6.31
N ALA A 40 4.92 1.61 -6.39
CA ALA A 40 3.86 2.60 -6.22
C ALA A 40 3.00 2.71 -7.47
N MET A 41 1.70 2.97 -7.27
CA MET A 41 0.78 3.26 -8.37
C MET A 41 1.24 4.52 -9.11
N ASP A 42 1.35 4.45 -10.44
CA ASP A 42 1.72 5.61 -11.24
C ASP A 42 0.65 6.72 -11.19
N PHE A 43 1.05 7.94 -11.56
CA PHE A 43 0.18 9.11 -11.50
C PHE A 43 -1.08 8.97 -12.36
N ALA A 44 -0.97 8.38 -13.55
CA ALA A 44 -2.11 8.21 -14.46
C ALA A 44 -3.14 7.23 -13.91
N SER A 45 -2.67 6.16 -13.25
CA SER A 45 -3.48 5.16 -12.59
C SER A 45 -4.14 5.72 -11.33
N LEU A 46 -3.40 6.50 -10.52
CA LEU A 46 -3.96 7.23 -9.37
C LEU A 46 -5.04 8.21 -9.81
N GLU A 47 -4.79 9.00 -10.85
CA GLU A 47 -5.75 9.95 -11.38
C GLU A 47 -7.02 9.24 -11.87
N ARG A 48 -6.87 8.16 -12.64
CA ARG A 48 -8.01 7.34 -13.09
C ARG A 48 -8.77 6.71 -11.92
N PHE A 49 -8.07 6.27 -10.88
CA PHE A 49 -8.69 5.69 -9.70
C PHE A 49 -9.57 6.71 -8.94
N PHE A 50 -9.14 7.98 -8.87
CA PHE A 50 -9.89 9.02 -8.16
C PHE A 50 -10.91 9.77 -9.02
N ARG A 51 -10.74 9.78 -10.35
CA ARG A 51 -11.66 10.46 -11.26
C ARG A 51 -12.89 9.57 -11.45
N ARG A 52 -14.00 10.01 -10.84
CA ARG A 52 -15.35 9.40 -10.99
C ARG A 52 -15.81 9.36 -12.44
#